data_AF-A0A9P6YQ16-F1
#
_entry.id   AF-A0A9P6YQ16-F1
#
_cell.length_a   1.000
_cell.length_b   1.000
_cell.length_c   1.000
_cell.angle_alpha   90.00
_cell.angle_beta   90.00
_cell.angle_gamma   90.00
#
_symmetry.space_group_name_H-M   'P 1'
#
loop_
_entity.id
_entity.type
_entity.pdbx_description
1 polymer ?
#
loop_
_entity_poly.entity_id
_entity_poly.type
_entity_poly.pdbx_seq_one_letter_code
_entity_poly.pdbx_strand_id
1 'polypeptide(L)'
;MGIKCKYEPLSFEGGVRPLNGTDAGRGAQAYPAILPCYGWWSMHARPVVPGLPALVLAALIGTMAMMSFVAVIGPVVRMLGLSEWHAGLSVTAAGVLWMLAARPWGQLSDRIGRKRVLMLAMSAYTVVYIALAVFIDVALQAVPPVLVSVLVLVGARGLIGLFYAAVPPTAAALAMGPTLIEWVTYRAGPHSTSDDPSKYRPGDDWAHFPLGDPIERFKKHLISLGIWSDAEHEAVRAELDAEIVAAQKEAESYGTLVDGHVPSAARIFEDVYKDMPEHLRRQRQQLGV
;
A
#
# COMPACT_ATOMS: atom_id res chain seq x y z
N MET A 1 -29.24 37.77 22.51
CA MET A 1 -29.57 37.66 21.08
C MET A 1 -29.08 36.29 20.62
N GLY A 2 -29.93 35.27 20.76
CA GLY A 2 -29.57 33.86 20.57
C GLY A 2 -30.02 33.36 19.20
N ILE A 3 -29.10 32.77 18.44
CA ILE A 3 -29.41 32.12 17.16
C ILE A 3 -29.92 30.71 17.49
N LYS A 4 -31.23 30.50 17.33
CA LYS A 4 -31.85 29.17 17.36
C LYS A 4 -31.56 28.48 16.02
N CYS A 5 -30.61 27.54 16.00
CA CYS A 5 -30.57 26.54 14.95
C CYS A 5 -31.69 25.52 15.21
N LYS A 6 -32.73 25.54 14.39
CA LYS A 6 -33.71 24.44 14.31
C LYS A 6 -32.99 23.23 13.69
N TYR A 7 -32.84 22.16 14.47
CA TYR A 7 -32.57 20.83 13.92
C TYR A 7 -33.92 20.22 13.52
N GLU A 8 -34.12 19.96 12.24
CA GLU A 8 -35.18 19.07 11.76
C GLU A 8 -34.61 17.64 11.74
N PRO A 9 -35.24 16.68 12.44
CA PRO A 9 -34.77 15.30 12.42
C PRO A 9 -35.06 14.67 11.06
N LEU A 10 -34.00 14.15 10.41
CA LEU A 10 -34.13 13.21 9.29
C LEU A 10 -34.77 11.93 9.80
N SER A 11 -36.07 11.75 9.56
CA SER A 11 -36.75 10.48 9.74
C SER A 11 -36.22 9.49 8.70
N PHE A 12 -35.30 8.61 9.10
CA PHE A 12 -34.92 7.43 8.34
C PHE A 12 -36.05 6.39 8.41
N GLU A 13 -37.16 6.64 7.72
CA GLU A 13 -38.10 5.57 7.36
C GLU A 13 -37.57 4.89 6.09
N GLY A 14 -36.61 3.97 6.27
CA GLY A 14 -35.98 3.25 5.17
C GLY A 14 -35.24 2.04 5.68
N GLY A 15 -35.97 1.00 6.05
CA GLY A 15 -35.40 -0.28 6.44
C GLY A 15 -34.44 -0.79 5.36
N VAL A 16 -33.25 -1.23 5.78
CA VAL A 16 -32.24 -1.85 4.92
C VAL A 16 -32.84 -3.15 4.37
N ARG A 17 -33.32 -3.15 3.12
CA ARG A 17 -33.68 -4.39 2.42
C ARG A 17 -32.40 -5.05 1.90
N PRO A 18 -32.23 -6.37 2.06
CA PRO A 18 -31.14 -7.10 1.43
C PRO A 18 -31.32 -7.08 -0.09
N LEU A 19 -30.23 -6.84 -0.81
CA LEU A 19 -30.20 -6.83 -2.27
C LEU A 19 -30.36 -8.27 -2.80
N ASN A 20 -31.58 -8.65 -3.20
CA ASN A 20 -31.82 -9.81 -4.05
C ASN A 20 -31.90 -9.36 -5.53
N GLY A 21 -31.16 -10.07 -6.39
CA GLY A 21 -30.84 -9.68 -7.77
C GLY A 21 -31.97 -9.80 -8.79
N THR A 22 -33.13 -9.17 -8.58
CA THR A 22 -34.24 -9.19 -9.56
C THR A 22 -34.93 -7.86 -9.85
N ASP A 23 -34.50 -6.72 -9.30
CA ASP A 23 -35.12 -5.42 -9.62
C ASP A 23 -34.34 -4.61 -10.66
N ALA A 24 -34.28 -5.16 -11.87
CA ALA A 24 -33.98 -4.39 -13.07
C ALA A 24 -35.27 -3.70 -13.55
N GLY A 25 -35.43 -2.43 -13.18
CA GLY A 25 -36.39 -1.52 -13.82
C GLY A 25 -37.59 -1.14 -12.95
N ARG A 26 -37.43 -0.08 -12.15
CA ARG A 26 -38.44 0.98 -11.95
C ARG A 26 -37.90 2.09 -11.02
N GLY A 27 -37.99 3.34 -11.47
CA GLY A 27 -38.04 4.51 -10.60
C GLY A 27 -36.72 5.23 -10.34
N ALA A 28 -36.26 6.03 -11.31
CA ALA A 28 -35.33 7.12 -11.05
C ALA A 28 -36.05 8.19 -10.20
N GLN A 29 -35.87 8.13 -8.88
CA GLN A 29 -36.33 9.18 -7.97
C GLN A 29 -35.21 10.21 -7.81
N ALA A 30 -35.50 11.42 -8.28
CA ALA A 30 -34.57 12.54 -8.36
C ALA A 30 -34.06 12.95 -6.96
N TYR A 31 -32.75 12.85 -6.76
CA TYR A 31 -32.06 13.50 -5.64
C TYR A 31 -32.10 15.03 -5.83
N PRO A 32 -32.36 15.83 -4.78
CA PRO A 32 -32.24 17.28 -4.90
C PRO A 32 -30.78 17.63 -5.19
N ALA A 33 -30.59 18.36 -6.29
CA ALA A 33 -29.30 18.83 -6.76
C ALA A 33 -28.61 19.66 -5.67
N ILE A 34 -27.45 19.19 -5.22
CA ILE A 34 -26.46 20.01 -4.53
C ILE A 34 -26.06 21.11 -5.53
N LEU A 35 -26.50 22.34 -5.28
CA LEU A 35 -26.06 23.52 -6.02
C LEU A 35 -24.53 23.60 -6.01
N PRO A 36 -23.84 23.56 -7.17
CA PRO A 36 -22.42 23.76 -7.19
C PRO A 36 -22.15 25.25 -7.00
N CYS A 37 -21.61 25.62 -5.83
CA CYS A 37 -20.87 26.87 -5.68
C CYS A 37 -19.66 26.81 -6.62
N TYR A 38 -19.83 27.25 -7.87
CA TYR A 38 -18.74 27.53 -8.80
C TYR A 38 -17.98 28.77 -8.31
N GLY A 39 -17.25 28.60 -7.21
CA GLY A 39 -16.12 29.45 -6.89
C GLY A 39 -14.98 29.09 -7.83
N TRP A 40 -14.48 30.10 -8.54
CA TRP A 40 -13.34 30.06 -9.47
C TRP A 40 -12.01 29.73 -8.76
N TRP A 41 -11.93 28.55 -8.13
CA TRP A 41 -10.68 28.04 -7.57
C TRP A 41 -9.88 27.34 -8.65
N SER A 42 -8.99 28.12 -9.27
CA SER A 42 -7.70 27.71 -9.85
C SER A 42 -7.61 26.27 -10.39
N MET A 43 -7.91 26.10 -11.69
CA MET A 43 -7.59 24.89 -12.47
C MET A 43 -6.08 24.74 -12.78
N HIS A 44 -5.16 25.09 -11.87
CA HIS A 44 -3.72 25.13 -12.19
C HIS A 44 -2.78 24.35 -11.25
N ALA A 45 -3.29 23.50 -10.37
CA ALA A 45 -2.47 22.48 -9.74
C ALA A 45 -2.88 21.10 -10.23
N ARG A 46 -2.48 20.72 -11.45
CA ARG A 46 -2.44 19.30 -11.77
C ARG A 46 -1.44 18.68 -10.80
N PRO A 47 -1.80 17.68 -9.98
CA PRO A 47 -0.84 16.99 -9.14
C PRO A 47 0.20 16.36 -10.05
N VAL A 48 1.34 17.02 -10.21
CA VAL A 48 2.48 16.45 -10.90
C VAL A 48 3.04 15.44 -9.93
N VAL A 49 2.76 14.16 -10.16
CA VAL A 49 3.42 13.08 -9.42
C VAL A 49 4.92 13.27 -9.64
N PRO A 50 5.71 13.59 -8.59
CA PRO A 50 7.13 13.87 -8.75
C PRO A 50 7.82 12.66 -9.40
N GLY A 51 8.47 12.88 -10.53
CA GLY A 51 9.14 11.83 -11.28
C GLY A 51 8.27 11.10 -12.33
N LEU A 52 7.00 11.45 -12.52
CA LEU A 52 6.18 10.89 -13.60
C LEU A 52 6.80 11.05 -14.99
N PRO A 53 7.40 12.20 -15.39
CA PRO A 53 8.09 12.30 -16.67
C PRO A 53 9.28 11.32 -16.79
N ALA A 54 10.03 11.12 -15.70
CA ALA A 54 11.15 10.19 -15.68
C ALA A 54 10.68 8.72 -15.75
N LEU A 55 9.57 8.39 -15.08
CA LEU A 55 8.96 7.06 -15.13
C LEU A 55 8.40 6.74 -16.52
N VAL A 56 7.70 7.70 -17.13
CA VAL A 56 7.18 7.57 -18.50
C VAL A 56 8.33 7.43 -19.49
N LEU A 57 9.39 8.22 -19.35
CA LEU A 57 10.59 8.10 -20.19
C LEU A 57 11.27 6.74 -20.03
N ALA A 58 11.46 6.25 -18.80
CA ALA A 58 12.06 4.95 -18.54
C ALA A 58 11.22 3.79 -19.12
N ALA A 59 9.89 3.84 -18.93
CA ALA A 59 8.97 2.86 -19.51
C ALA A 59 8.95 2.90 -21.04
N LEU A 60 9.00 4.10 -21.64
CA LEU A 60 9.08 4.28 -23.09
C LEU A 60 10.39 3.68 -23.64
N ILE A 61 11.54 4.03 -23.06
CA ILE A 61 12.85 3.50 -23.49
C ILE A 61 12.89 1.97 -23.34
N GLY A 62 12.40 1.44 -22.22
CA GLY A 62 12.31 0.00 -21.99
C GLY A 62 11.44 -0.70 -23.04
N THR A 63 10.25 -0.19 -23.30
CA THR A 63 9.35 -0.76 -24.34
C THR A 63 9.97 -0.68 -25.73
N MET A 64 10.63 0.44 -26.05
CA MET A 64 11.29 0.61 -27.34
C MET A 64 12.45 -0.36 -27.52
N ALA A 65 13.31 -0.54 -26.52
CA ALA A 65 14.36 -1.56 -26.56
C ALA A 65 13.79 -2.98 -26.80
N MET A 66 12.67 -3.33 -26.15
CA MET A 66 11.95 -4.59 -26.40
C MET A 66 11.48 -4.75 -27.85
N MET A 67 10.94 -3.70 -28.45
CA MET A 67 10.43 -3.74 -29.83
C MET A 67 11.56 -3.71 -30.86
N SER A 68 12.66 -3.00 -30.59
CA SER A 68 13.83 -2.95 -31.48
C SER A 68 14.44 -4.34 -31.73
N PHE A 69 14.45 -5.21 -30.72
CA PHE A 69 14.94 -6.59 -30.91
C PHE A 69 14.10 -7.38 -31.91
N VAL A 70 12.77 -7.23 -31.88
CA VAL A 70 11.86 -7.92 -32.81
C VAL A 70 12.13 -7.53 -34.27
N ALA A 71 12.56 -6.29 -34.51
CA ALA A 71 12.94 -5.84 -35.85
C ALA A 71 14.25 -6.47 -36.36
N VAL A 72 15.19 -6.79 -35.46
CA VAL A 72 16.55 -7.21 -35.81
C VAL A 72 16.74 -8.73 -35.76
N ILE A 73 15.89 -9.46 -35.03
CA ILE A 73 16.08 -10.89 -34.76
C ILE A 73 16.04 -11.76 -36.02
N GLY A 74 15.17 -11.44 -36.99
CA GLY A 74 15.05 -12.21 -38.23
C GLY A 74 16.36 -12.25 -39.04
N PRO A 75 16.94 -11.07 -39.37
CA PRO A 75 18.28 -11.01 -39.97
C PRO A 75 19.37 -11.70 -39.14
N VAL A 76 19.40 -11.47 -37.82
CA VAL A 76 20.44 -12.06 -36.94
C VAL A 76 20.40 -13.59 -36.95
N VAL A 77 19.21 -14.18 -36.83
CA VAL A 77 19.04 -15.65 -36.83
C VAL A 77 19.50 -16.26 -38.15
N ARG A 78 19.21 -15.60 -39.28
CA ARG A 78 19.69 -16.04 -40.61
C ARG A 78 21.21 -15.96 -40.73
N MET A 79 21.82 -14.86 -40.29
CA MET A 79 23.28 -14.67 -40.37
C MET A 79 24.05 -15.63 -39.46
N LEU A 80 23.47 -16.04 -38.32
CA LEU A 80 24.07 -16.99 -37.38
C LEU A 80 23.83 -18.47 -37.76
N GLY A 81 23.19 -18.75 -38.91
CA GLY A 81 22.87 -20.12 -39.32
C GLY A 81 21.85 -20.81 -38.41
N LEU A 82 21.06 -20.05 -37.66
CA LEU A 82 20.03 -20.56 -36.75
C LEU A 82 18.72 -20.79 -37.50
N SER A 83 17.97 -21.81 -37.08
CA SER A 83 16.59 -22.01 -37.54
C SER A 83 15.63 -20.95 -36.97
N GLU A 84 14.59 -20.60 -37.72
CA GLU A 84 13.62 -19.55 -37.34
C GLU A 84 12.88 -19.86 -36.02
N TRP A 85 12.67 -21.14 -35.70
CA TRP A 85 12.02 -21.53 -34.45
C TRP A 85 12.85 -21.19 -33.20
N HIS A 86 14.19 -21.06 -33.31
CA HIS A 86 15.04 -20.59 -32.21
C HIS A 86 14.72 -19.13 -31.84
N ALA A 87 14.40 -18.30 -32.84
CA ALA A 87 13.94 -16.93 -32.62
C ALA A 87 12.64 -16.93 -31.82
N GLY A 88 11.67 -17.75 -32.25
CA GLY A 88 10.40 -17.94 -31.56
C GLY A 88 10.58 -18.40 -30.12
N LEU A 89 11.43 -19.40 -29.89
CA LEU A 89 11.75 -19.90 -28.54
C LEU A 89 12.28 -18.80 -27.62
N SER A 90 13.17 -17.93 -28.11
CA SER A 90 13.71 -16.82 -27.31
C SER A 90 12.65 -15.79 -26.92
N VAL A 91 11.70 -15.50 -27.82
CA VAL A 91 10.59 -14.57 -27.56
C VAL A 91 9.60 -15.19 -26.57
N THR A 92 9.28 -16.48 -26.73
CA THR A 92 8.42 -17.24 -25.81
C THR A 92 9.01 -17.28 -24.40
N ALA A 93 10.30 -17.59 -24.26
CA ALA A 93 10.96 -17.62 -22.95
C ALA A 93 10.88 -16.27 -22.22
N ALA A 94 11.08 -15.16 -22.95
CA ALA A 94 10.91 -13.81 -22.40
C ALA A 94 9.47 -13.54 -21.93
N GLY A 95 8.47 -13.91 -22.74
CA GLY A 95 7.06 -13.72 -22.41
C GLY A 95 6.61 -14.54 -21.20
N VAL A 96 7.03 -15.81 -21.11
CA VAL A 96 6.72 -16.69 -19.98
C VAL A 96 7.34 -16.17 -18.69
N LEU A 97 8.64 -15.83 -18.71
CA LEU A 97 9.29 -15.28 -17.52
C LEU A 97 8.72 -13.93 -17.11
N TRP A 98 8.32 -13.09 -18.07
CA TRP A 98 7.61 -11.85 -17.76
C TRP A 98 6.30 -12.14 -17.01
N MET A 99 5.43 -12.99 -17.56
CA MET A 99 4.14 -13.34 -16.97
C MET A 99 4.30 -13.89 -15.55
N LEU A 100 5.22 -14.83 -15.35
CA LEU A 100 5.44 -15.47 -14.05
C LEU A 100 6.05 -14.51 -13.01
N ALA A 101 6.90 -13.57 -13.45
CA ALA A 101 7.62 -12.68 -12.54
C ALA A 101 6.86 -11.40 -12.17
N ALA A 102 5.81 -11.02 -12.91
CA ALA A 102 5.08 -9.77 -12.67
C ALA A 102 4.52 -9.67 -11.24
N ARG A 103 3.91 -10.75 -10.73
CA ARG A 103 3.33 -10.80 -9.37
C ARG A 103 4.40 -10.76 -8.26
N PRO A 104 5.45 -11.60 -8.29
CA PRO A 104 6.56 -11.52 -7.32
C PRO A 104 7.20 -10.14 -7.25
N TRP A 105 7.45 -9.49 -8.40
CA TRP A 105 8.02 -8.15 -8.43
C TRP A 105 7.09 -7.09 -7.81
N GLY A 106 5.78 -7.18 -8.03
CA GLY A 106 4.80 -6.31 -7.38
C GLY A 106 4.86 -6.42 -5.86
N GLN A 107 4.80 -7.65 -5.33
CA GLN A 107 4.89 -7.90 -3.89
C GLN A 107 6.22 -7.43 -3.28
N LEU A 108 7.33 -7.65 -3.99
CA LEU A 108 8.63 -7.15 -3.56
C LEU A 108 8.66 -5.62 -3.51
N SER A 109 8.04 -4.96 -4.48
CA SER A 109 7.96 -3.49 -4.55
C SER A 109 7.20 -2.86 -3.39
N ASP A 110 6.19 -3.55 -2.87
CA ASP A 110 5.44 -3.11 -1.70
C ASP A 110 6.24 -3.32 -0.39
N ARG A 111 7.12 -4.33 -0.32
CA ARG A 111 7.94 -4.62 0.87
C ARG A 111 9.17 -3.73 1.01
N ILE A 112 9.98 -3.59 -0.05
CA ILE A 112 11.28 -2.90 0.01
C ILE A 112 11.25 -1.48 -0.58
N GLY A 113 10.11 -1.08 -1.14
CA GLY A 113 9.88 0.23 -1.73
C GLY A 113 9.98 0.22 -3.26
N ARG A 114 8.96 0.79 -3.90
CA ARG A 114 8.75 0.77 -5.36
C ARG A 114 9.89 1.41 -6.15
N LYS A 115 10.45 2.53 -5.67
CA LYS A 115 11.58 3.21 -6.31
C LYS A 115 12.84 2.32 -6.36
N ARG A 116 13.14 1.60 -5.27
CA ARG A 116 14.32 0.73 -5.19
C ARG A 116 14.19 -0.46 -6.14
N VAL A 117 13.02 -1.10 -6.16
CA VAL A 117 12.74 -2.20 -7.08
C VAL A 117 12.84 -1.77 -8.53
N LEU A 118 12.22 -0.65 -8.90
CA LEU A 118 12.27 -0.17 -10.28
C LEU A 118 13.71 0.15 -10.71
N MET A 119 14.51 0.81 -9.87
CA MET A 119 15.91 1.11 -10.19
C MET A 119 16.76 -0.15 -10.34
N LEU A 120 16.58 -1.15 -9.47
CA LEU A 120 17.28 -2.43 -9.57
C LEU A 120 16.92 -3.16 -10.86
N ALA A 121 15.61 -3.29 -11.13
CA ALA A 121 15.11 -3.99 -12.29
C ALA A 121 15.53 -3.32 -13.60
N MET A 122 15.47 -1.98 -13.67
CA MET A 122 15.92 -1.24 -14.85
C MET A 122 17.44 -1.32 -15.06
N SER A 123 18.23 -1.26 -13.99
CA SER A 123 19.69 -1.42 -14.09
C SER A 123 20.05 -2.82 -14.61
N ALA A 124 19.44 -3.86 -14.05
CA ALA A 124 19.67 -5.24 -14.49
C ALA A 124 19.19 -5.45 -15.94
N TYR A 125 18.01 -4.94 -16.29
CA TYR A 125 17.48 -4.96 -17.65
C TYR A 125 18.47 -4.34 -18.67
N THR A 126 19.02 -3.15 -18.35
CA THR A 126 20.01 -2.49 -19.20
C THR A 126 21.28 -3.32 -19.35
N VAL A 127 21.82 -3.86 -18.25
CA VAL A 127 23.03 -4.69 -18.27
C VAL A 127 22.82 -5.94 -19.14
N VAL A 128 21.69 -6.64 -18.99
CA VAL A 128 21.39 -7.82 -19.79
C VAL A 128 21.23 -7.48 -21.28
N TYR A 129 20.62 -6.33 -21.61
CA TYR A 129 20.51 -5.88 -22.99
C TYR A 129 21.87 -5.56 -23.62
N ILE A 130 22.76 -4.89 -22.89
CA ILE A 130 24.12 -4.60 -23.35
C ILE A 130 24.88 -5.91 -23.58
N ALA A 131 24.78 -6.87 -22.66
CA ALA A 131 25.41 -8.17 -22.80
C ALA A 131 24.89 -8.92 -24.04
N LEU A 132 23.58 -8.87 -24.30
CA LEU A 132 22.99 -9.47 -25.51
C LEU A 132 23.47 -8.77 -26.79
N ALA A 133 23.58 -7.44 -26.80
CA ALA A 133 24.07 -6.69 -27.95
C ALA A 133 25.54 -7.02 -28.26
N VAL A 134 26.40 -7.03 -27.24
CA VAL A 134 27.81 -7.45 -27.36
C VAL A 134 27.92 -8.89 -27.84
N PHE A 135 27.08 -9.79 -27.31
CA PHE A 135 27.06 -11.18 -27.77
C PHE A 135 26.69 -11.28 -29.26
N ILE A 136 25.65 -10.58 -29.72
CA ILE A 136 25.24 -10.60 -31.13
C ILE A 136 26.37 -10.07 -32.02
N ASP A 137 27.02 -8.97 -31.63
CA ASP A 137 28.13 -8.39 -32.40
C ASP A 137 29.32 -9.37 -32.54
N VAL A 138 29.74 -9.99 -31.44
CA VAL A 138 30.80 -11.00 -31.43
C VAL A 138 30.38 -12.26 -32.20
N ALA A 139 29.12 -12.68 -32.05
CA ALA A 139 28.60 -13.88 -32.70
C ALA A 139 28.54 -13.73 -34.23
N LEU A 140 28.31 -12.52 -34.74
CA LEU A 140 28.35 -12.23 -36.17
C LEU A 140 29.78 -12.28 -36.75
N GLN A 141 30.81 -12.08 -35.93
CA GLN A 141 32.21 -12.12 -36.36
C GLN A 141 32.80 -13.54 -36.32
N ALA A 142 32.48 -14.33 -35.29
CA ALA A 142 33.12 -15.63 -35.03
C ALA A 142 32.17 -16.85 -35.11
N VAL A 143 30.90 -16.64 -35.49
CA VAL A 143 29.80 -17.63 -35.63
C VAL A 143 29.94 -18.81 -34.64
N PRO A 144 29.57 -18.60 -33.36
CA PRO A 144 29.68 -19.63 -32.33
C PRO A 144 28.76 -20.83 -32.63
N PRO A 145 29.01 -21.99 -31.98
CA PRO A 145 28.19 -23.18 -32.17
C PRO A 145 26.71 -22.90 -31.91
N VAL A 146 25.84 -23.50 -32.73
CA VAL A 146 24.38 -23.30 -32.68
C VAL A 146 23.82 -23.43 -31.26
N LEU A 147 24.25 -24.44 -30.50
CA LEU A 147 23.80 -24.66 -29.13
C LEU A 147 24.13 -23.47 -28.21
N VAL A 148 25.35 -22.91 -28.32
CA VAL A 148 25.79 -21.75 -27.53
C VAL A 148 24.94 -20.54 -27.90
N SER A 149 24.74 -20.31 -29.20
CA SER A 149 23.92 -19.21 -29.71
C SER A 149 22.47 -19.28 -29.22
N VAL A 150 21.86 -20.47 -29.24
CA VAL A 150 20.49 -20.66 -28.76
C VAL A 150 20.39 -20.47 -27.24
N LEU A 151 21.31 -21.05 -26.47
CA LEU A 151 21.28 -20.94 -25.01
C LEU A 151 21.47 -19.50 -24.54
N VAL A 152 22.44 -18.78 -25.10
CA VAL A 152 22.68 -17.38 -24.75
C VAL A 152 21.53 -16.49 -25.19
N LEU A 153 20.99 -16.69 -26.40
CA LEU A 153 19.86 -15.92 -26.92
C LEU A 153 18.60 -16.12 -26.06
N VAL A 154 18.22 -17.37 -25.81
CA VAL A 154 17.04 -17.71 -25.01
C VAL A 154 17.22 -17.27 -23.55
N GLY A 155 18.39 -17.49 -22.96
CA GLY A 155 18.70 -17.10 -21.59
C GLY A 155 18.69 -15.59 -21.39
N ALA A 156 19.39 -14.83 -22.24
CA ALA A 156 19.43 -13.37 -22.17
C ALA A 156 18.03 -12.78 -22.40
N ARG A 157 17.26 -13.28 -23.36
CA ARG A 157 15.87 -12.86 -23.59
C ARG A 157 14.96 -13.19 -22.41
N GLY A 158 15.13 -14.36 -21.82
CA GLY A 158 14.43 -14.75 -20.60
C GLY A 158 14.70 -13.79 -19.44
N LEU A 159 15.97 -13.47 -19.19
CA LEU A 159 16.39 -12.50 -18.16
C LEU A 159 15.84 -11.09 -18.44
N ILE A 160 15.84 -10.66 -19.70
CA ILE A 160 15.23 -9.40 -20.12
C ILE A 160 13.74 -9.37 -19.74
N GLY A 161 12.99 -10.43 -20.06
CA GLY A 161 11.58 -10.57 -19.69
C GLY A 161 11.36 -10.57 -18.18
N LEU A 162 12.21 -11.29 -17.44
CA LEU A 162 12.21 -11.37 -15.98
C LEU A 162 12.36 -9.99 -15.32
N PHE A 163 13.34 -9.18 -15.75
CA PHE A 163 13.57 -7.86 -15.15
C PHE A 163 12.58 -6.80 -15.64
N TYR A 164 12.18 -6.84 -16.91
CA TYR A 164 11.16 -5.92 -17.44
C TYR A 164 9.80 -6.09 -16.75
N ALA A 165 9.49 -7.29 -16.26
CA ALA A 165 8.26 -7.60 -15.53
C ALA A 165 7.99 -6.70 -14.32
N ALA A 166 9.04 -6.13 -13.72
CA ALA A 166 8.89 -5.23 -12.58
C ALA A 166 8.37 -3.84 -13.00
N VAL A 167 8.58 -3.42 -14.25
CA VAL A 167 8.32 -2.04 -14.69
C VAL A 167 6.83 -1.70 -14.67
N PRO A 168 5.90 -2.47 -15.28
CA PRO A 168 4.47 -2.12 -15.25
C PRO A 168 3.87 -1.99 -13.84
N PRO A 169 4.03 -2.96 -12.91
CA PRO A 169 3.41 -2.86 -11.59
C PRO A 169 4.05 -1.74 -10.74
N THR A 170 5.36 -1.54 -10.83
CA THR A 170 6.03 -0.48 -10.03
C THR A 170 5.76 0.91 -10.58
N ALA A 171 5.74 1.10 -11.90
CA ALA A 171 5.48 2.40 -12.52
C ALA A 171 4.02 2.84 -12.35
N ALA A 172 3.06 1.93 -12.56
CA ALA A 172 1.64 2.22 -12.32
C ALA A 172 1.42 2.64 -10.86
N ALA A 173 2.02 1.90 -9.93
CA ALA A 173 1.85 2.16 -8.50
C ALA A 173 2.60 3.40 -8.00
N LEU A 174 3.64 3.86 -8.70
CA LEU A 174 4.28 5.16 -8.46
C LEU A 174 3.49 6.32 -9.07
N ALA A 175 2.81 6.09 -10.19
CA ALA A 175 1.98 7.09 -10.88
C ALA A 175 0.65 7.39 -10.16
N MET A 176 0.21 6.54 -9.22
CA MET A 176 -1.09 6.65 -8.55
C MET A 176 -1.17 7.66 -7.40
N GLY A 177 -0.07 8.37 -7.07
CA GLY A 177 -0.08 9.47 -6.09
C GLY A 177 -0.51 9.07 -4.67
N PRO A 178 -0.67 10.04 -3.75
CA PRO A 178 -1.24 9.77 -2.43
C PRO A 178 -2.70 9.34 -2.55
N THR A 179 -3.14 8.43 -1.67
CA THR A 179 -4.54 8.00 -1.57
C THR A 179 -5.10 8.46 -0.24
N LEU A 180 -6.24 9.16 -0.27
CA LEU A 180 -7.04 9.45 0.93
C LEU A 180 -8.00 8.29 1.15
N ILE A 181 -8.00 7.71 2.36
CA ILE A 181 -8.96 6.69 2.77
C ILE A 181 -9.76 7.25 3.94
N GLU A 182 -11.08 7.32 3.78
CA GLU A 182 -12.01 7.69 4.85
C GLU A 182 -12.51 6.43 5.55
N TRP A 183 -12.13 6.26 6.82
CA TRP A 183 -12.58 5.16 7.66
C TRP A 183 -13.86 5.54 8.41
N VAL A 184 -15.01 5.21 7.83
CA VAL A 184 -16.31 5.45 8.46
C VAL A 184 -16.48 4.49 9.65
N THR A 185 -16.42 5.04 10.86
CA THR A 185 -16.57 4.30 12.13
C THR A 185 -17.33 5.15 13.16
N TYR A 186 -17.62 4.57 14.32
CA TYR A 186 -18.35 5.23 15.40
C TYR A 186 -17.60 5.12 16.74
N ARG A 187 -17.44 6.24 17.44
CA ARG A 187 -16.86 6.27 18.79
C ARG A 187 -17.91 5.85 19.82
N ALA A 188 -18.02 4.55 20.07
CA ALA A 188 -19.03 3.99 20.98
C ALA A 188 -18.96 4.58 22.40
N GLY A 189 -17.75 4.67 22.97
CA GLY A 189 -17.52 5.25 24.29
C GLY A 189 -17.49 6.79 24.32
N PRO A 190 -17.23 7.38 25.49
CA PRO A 190 -16.97 8.81 25.64
C PRO A 190 -15.78 9.33 24.84
N HIS A 191 -15.64 10.65 24.74
CA HIS A 191 -14.43 11.26 24.18
C HIS A 191 -13.19 10.93 25.02
N SER A 192 -13.35 10.95 26.34
CA SER A 192 -12.30 10.68 27.34
C SER A 192 -12.94 10.32 28.68
N THR A 193 -12.13 10.00 29.70
CA THR A 193 -12.58 9.79 31.08
C THR A 193 -13.18 11.04 31.74
N SER A 194 -12.97 12.23 31.17
CA SER A 194 -13.49 13.51 31.67
C SER A 194 -14.74 13.98 30.91
N ASP A 195 -15.26 13.16 30.00
CA ASP A 195 -16.36 13.51 29.10
C ASP A 195 -17.66 12.75 29.42
N ASP A 196 -18.79 13.38 29.12
CA ASP A 196 -20.13 12.79 29.30
C ASP A 196 -20.96 12.95 28.01
N PRO A 197 -21.07 11.89 27.19
CA PRO A 197 -21.79 11.92 25.93
C PRO A 197 -23.29 12.14 26.04
N SER A 198 -23.90 11.80 27.18
CA SER A 198 -25.35 11.94 27.36
C SER A 198 -25.83 13.39 27.23
N LYS A 199 -24.90 14.34 27.37
CA LYS A 199 -25.16 15.78 27.23
C LYS A 199 -25.34 16.23 25.79
N TYR A 200 -24.85 15.48 24.81
CA TYR A 200 -24.76 15.95 23.42
C TYR A 200 -25.07 14.91 22.35
N ARG A 201 -25.34 13.65 22.72
CA ARG A 201 -25.83 12.62 21.80
C ARG A 201 -26.79 11.64 22.49
N PRO A 202 -27.63 10.91 21.72
CA PRO A 202 -28.47 9.85 22.27
C PRO A 202 -27.64 8.77 22.97
N GLY A 203 -28.16 8.20 24.06
CA GLY A 203 -27.44 7.18 24.84
C GLY A 203 -27.32 5.83 24.12
N ASP A 204 -28.25 5.56 23.21
CA ASP A 204 -28.37 4.33 22.39
C ASP A 204 -27.84 4.51 20.96
N ASP A 205 -27.17 5.62 20.67
CA ASP A 205 -26.72 5.99 19.33
C ASP A 205 -25.77 4.93 18.72
N TRP A 206 -24.89 4.33 19.54
CA TRP A 206 -23.98 3.26 19.10
C TRP A 206 -24.70 1.98 18.67
N ALA A 207 -25.83 1.65 19.30
CA ALA A 207 -26.62 0.46 18.97
C ALA A 207 -27.34 0.60 17.62
N HIS A 208 -27.54 1.85 17.18
CA HIS A 208 -28.18 2.19 15.90
C HIS A 208 -27.16 2.47 14.78
N PHE A 209 -25.85 2.42 15.07
CA PHE A 209 -24.83 2.65 14.06
C PHE A 209 -24.88 1.54 12.99
N PRO A 210 -25.13 1.85 11.69
CA PRO A 210 -25.43 0.84 10.68
C PRO A 210 -24.33 -0.18 10.41
N LEU A 211 -23.07 0.17 10.70
CA LEU A 211 -21.93 -0.72 10.49
C LEU A 211 -21.62 -1.61 11.69
N GLY A 212 -22.37 -1.46 12.80
CA GLY A 212 -22.31 -2.29 14.00
C GLY A 212 -20.93 -2.33 14.68
N ASP A 213 -20.74 -3.36 15.49
CA ASP A 213 -19.48 -3.65 16.16
C ASP A 213 -18.53 -4.46 15.23
N PRO A 214 -17.29 -3.99 14.99
CA PRO A 214 -16.35 -4.69 14.12
C PRO A 214 -15.93 -6.06 14.64
N ILE A 215 -15.81 -6.26 15.96
CA ILE A 215 -15.45 -7.53 16.59
C ILE A 215 -16.55 -8.55 16.36
N GLU A 216 -17.81 -8.18 16.64
CA GLU A 216 -18.96 -9.07 16.43
C GLU A 216 -19.16 -9.44 14.96
N ARG A 217 -19.00 -8.48 14.05
CA ARG A 217 -19.08 -8.75 12.61
C ARG A 217 -18.00 -9.72 12.14
N PHE A 218 -16.78 -9.52 12.60
CA PHE A 218 -15.66 -10.38 12.22
C PHE A 218 -15.79 -11.77 12.84
N LYS A 219 -16.17 -11.87 14.12
CA LYS A 219 -16.49 -13.13 14.81
C LYS A 219 -17.51 -13.96 14.02
N LYS A 220 -18.66 -13.36 13.66
CA LYS A 220 -19.71 -14.05 12.88
C LYS A 220 -19.21 -14.52 11.52
N HIS A 221 -18.40 -13.70 10.85
CA HIS A 221 -17.82 -14.06 9.57
C HIS A 221 -16.86 -15.26 9.69
N LEU A 222 -15.96 -15.25 10.67
CA LEU A 222 -15.01 -16.35 10.88
C LEU A 222 -15.69 -17.65 11.31
N ILE A 223 -16.73 -17.58 12.15
CA ILE A 223 -17.56 -18.74 12.51
C ILE A 223 -18.24 -19.31 11.27
N SER A 224 -18.77 -18.47 10.37
CA SER A 224 -19.39 -18.93 9.12
C SER A 224 -18.41 -19.64 8.18
N LEU A 225 -17.11 -19.34 8.29
CA LEU A 225 -16.04 -19.98 7.53
C LEU A 225 -15.51 -21.26 8.21
N GLY A 226 -15.99 -21.59 9.42
CA GLY A 226 -15.54 -22.76 10.18
C GLY A 226 -14.12 -22.65 10.74
N ILE A 227 -13.57 -21.43 10.83
CA ILE A 227 -12.22 -21.15 11.34
C ILE A 227 -12.23 -20.40 12.68
N TRP A 228 -13.39 -20.34 13.33
CA TRP A 228 -13.58 -19.75 14.66
C TRP A 228 -14.82 -20.34 15.34
N SER A 229 -14.90 -20.22 16.65
CA SER A 229 -16.02 -20.69 17.47
C SER A 229 -16.25 -19.78 18.69
N ASP A 230 -17.42 -19.88 19.30
CA ASP A 230 -17.70 -19.18 20.57
C ASP A 230 -16.77 -19.64 21.70
N ALA A 231 -16.41 -20.93 21.72
CA ALA A 231 -15.47 -21.46 22.70
C ALA A 231 -14.07 -20.86 22.55
N GLU A 232 -13.55 -20.74 21.32
CA GLU A 232 -12.28 -20.07 21.06
C GLU A 232 -12.35 -18.57 21.39
N HIS A 233 -13.48 -17.92 21.12
CA HIS A 233 -13.66 -16.50 21.46
C HIS A 233 -13.57 -16.25 22.97
N GLU A 234 -14.26 -17.04 23.78
CA GLU A 234 -14.21 -16.92 25.24
C GLU A 234 -12.84 -17.33 25.80
N ALA A 235 -12.19 -18.33 25.22
CA ALA A 235 -10.84 -18.74 25.61
C ALA A 235 -9.82 -17.61 25.42
N VAL A 236 -9.81 -16.97 24.23
CA VAL A 236 -8.92 -15.85 23.95
C VAL A 236 -9.25 -14.64 24.82
N ARG A 237 -10.54 -14.37 25.08
CA ARG A 237 -10.92 -13.30 26.01
C ARG A 237 -10.33 -13.52 27.40
N ALA A 238 -10.45 -14.72 27.94
CA ALA A 238 -9.90 -15.06 29.25
C ALA A 238 -8.36 -14.99 29.29
N GLU A 239 -7.70 -15.40 28.21
CA GLU A 239 -6.24 -15.27 28.06
C GLU A 239 -5.81 -13.80 28.07
N LEU A 240 -6.46 -12.94 27.29
CA LEU A 240 -6.17 -11.51 27.21
C LEU A 240 -6.47 -10.80 28.54
N ASP A 241 -7.55 -11.15 29.23
CA ASP A 241 -7.85 -10.60 30.56
C ASP A 241 -6.74 -10.94 31.56
N ALA A 242 -6.22 -12.18 31.52
CA ALA A 242 -5.10 -12.59 32.36
C ALA A 242 -3.80 -11.85 31.99
N GLU A 243 -3.53 -11.66 30.69
CA GLU A 243 -2.38 -10.90 30.20
C GLU A 243 -2.44 -9.43 30.66
N ILE A 244 -3.59 -8.77 30.52
CA ILE A 244 -3.78 -7.38 30.94
C ILE A 244 -3.56 -7.23 32.44
N VAL A 245 -4.10 -8.14 33.26
CA VAL A 245 -3.91 -8.12 34.72
C VAL A 245 -2.44 -8.35 35.09
N ALA A 246 -1.74 -9.27 34.41
CA ALA A 246 -0.33 -9.52 34.65
C ALA A 246 0.52 -8.30 34.26
N ALA A 247 0.27 -7.71 33.09
CA ALA A 247 0.96 -6.52 32.60
C ALA A 247 0.70 -5.30 33.50
N GLN A 248 -0.53 -5.14 34.01
CA GLN A 248 -0.85 -4.08 34.96
C GLN A 248 -0.06 -4.25 36.26
N LYS A 249 -0.01 -5.47 36.83
CA LYS A 249 0.76 -5.75 38.05
C LYS A 249 2.26 -5.50 37.86
N GLU A 250 2.80 -5.90 36.71
CA GLU A 250 4.18 -5.62 36.36
C GLU A 250 4.41 -4.11 36.24
N ALA A 251 3.55 -3.38 35.54
CA ALA A 251 3.64 -1.93 35.39
C ALA A 251 3.58 -1.20 36.75
N GLU A 252 2.65 -1.59 37.62
CA GLU A 252 2.50 -1.02 38.97
C GLU A 252 3.73 -1.27 39.85
N SER A 253 4.54 -2.30 39.57
CA SER A 253 5.81 -2.53 40.27
C SER A 253 6.88 -1.46 40.00
N TYR A 254 6.73 -0.69 38.90
CA TYR A 254 7.59 0.44 38.57
C TYR A 254 7.08 1.78 39.13
N GLY A 255 5.88 1.81 39.69
CA GLY A 255 5.31 2.97 40.34
C GLY A 255 3.87 3.27 39.95
N THR A 256 3.20 4.01 40.83
CA THR A 256 1.81 4.45 40.70
C THR A 256 1.69 5.91 41.13
N LEU A 257 0.49 6.49 40.98
CA LEU A 257 0.22 7.85 41.44
C LEU A 257 0.37 8.00 42.98
N VAL A 258 0.34 6.90 43.73
CA VAL A 258 0.30 6.94 45.20
C VAL A 258 1.68 6.74 45.83
N ASP A 259 2.53 5.91 45.24
CA ASP A 259 3.78 5.48 45.86
C ASP A 259 4.98 6.40 45.61
N GLY A 260 4.85 7.40 44.73
CA GLY A 260 5.90 8.39 44.44
C GLY A 260 7.08 7.84 43.64
N HIS A 261 7.04 6.58 43.20
CA HIS A 261 8.03 6.02 42.28
C HIS A 261 7.74 6.57 40.88
N VAL A 262 8.37 7.69 40.58
CA VAL A 262 8.23 8.39 39.30
C VAL A 262 9.59 8.53 38.63
N PRO A 263 9.63 8.82 37.31
CA PRO A 263 10.88 9.15 36.66
C PRO A 263 11.64 10.28 37.36
N SER A 264 12.97 10.24 37.32
CA SER A 264 13.81 11.31 37.89
C SER A 264 13.41 12.68 37.35
N ALA A 265 13.37 13.68 38.25
CA ALA A 265 13.12 15.06 37.87
C ALA A 265 14.15 15.60 36.86
N ALA A 266 15.37 15.03 36.79
CA ALA A 266 16.37 15.40 35.79
C ALA A 266 15.90 15.12 34.34
N ARG A 267 15.06 14.09 34.14
CA ARG A 267 14.59 13.70 32.80
C ARG A 267 13.67 14.72 32.14
N ILE A 268 13.07 15.64 32.90
CA ILE A 268 12.25 16.72 32.31
C ILE A 268 13.05 17.63 31.37
N PHE A 269 14.38 17.66 31.50
CA PHE A 269 15.28 18.48 30.67
C PHE A 269 15.90 17.71 29.50
N GLU A 270 15.79 16.39 29.49
CA GLU A 270 16.34 15.51 28.45
C GLU A 270 15.41 15.48 27.22
N ASP A 271 15.93 15.06 26.07
CA ASP A 271 15.19 14.88 24.81
C ASP A 271 14.47 16.11 24.21
N VAL A 272 14.61 17.31 24.80
CA VAL A 272 14.12 18.57 24.19
C VAL A 272 14.93 18.93 22.95
N TYR A 273 16.24 18.68 22.99
CA TYR A 273 17.18 18.84 21.88
C TYR A 273 18.08 17.60 21.83
N LYS A 274 18.66 17.32 20.66
CA LYS A 274 19.66 16.23 20.52
C LYS A 274 20.77 16.33 21.56
N ASP A 275 21.33 17.54 21.71
CA ASP A 275 22.34 17.86 22.71
C ASP A 275 21.75 18.91 23.65
N MET A 276 21.71 18.62 24.95
CA MET A 276 21.12 19.52 25.95
C MET A 276 21.83 20.89 25.95
N PRO A 277 21.16 21.98 25.54
CA PRO A 277 21.76 23.30 25.48
C PRO A 277 22.04 23.85 26.87
N GLU A 278 22.94 24.83 26.94
CA GLU A 278 23.43 25.40 28.19
C GLU A 278 22.32 25.92 29.12
N HIS A 279 21.26 26.53 28.58
CA HIS A 279 20.16 27.03 29.40
C HIS A 279 19.39 25.91 30.12
N LEU A 280 19.20 24.74 29.50
CA LEU A 280 18.57 23.59 30.15
C LEU A 280 19.49 22.95 31.18
N ARG A 281 20.81 22.93 30.93
CA ARG A 281 21.80 22.49 31.93
C ARG A 281 21.72 23.35 33.19
N ARG A 282 21.64 24.67 33.02
CA ARG A 282 21.49 25.63 34.13
C ARG A 282 20.17 25.45 34.86
N GLN A 283 19.06 25.29 34.15
CA GLN A 283 17.75 25.06 34.78
C GLN A 283 17.73 23.74 35.57
N ARG A 284 18.32 22.68 35.03
CA ARG A 284 18.48 21.38 35.72
C ARG A 284 19.26 21.55 37.01
N GLN A 285 20.39 22.25 36.96
CA GLN A 285 21.20 22.58 38.13
C GLN A 285 20.43 23.44 39.16
N GLN A 286 19.60 24.39 38.71
CA GLN A 286 18.75 25.21 39.59
C GLN A 286 17.65 24.38 40.28
N LEU A 287 17.18 23.30 39.66
CA LEU A 287 16.24 22.34 40.26
C LEU A 287 16.93 21.41 41.29
N GLY A 288 18.27 21.39 41.32
CA GLY A 288 19.05 20.58 42.25
C GLY A 288 19.24 19.12 41.83
N VAL A 289 19.09 18.82 40.54
CA VAL A 289 19.23 17.47 39.95
C VAL A 289 20.21 17.45 38.77
#